data_AF-A0A366ILC0-F1
#
_entry.id   AF-A0A366ILC0-F1
#
_cell.length_a   1.000
_cell.length_b   1.000
_cell.length_c   1.000
_cell.angle_alpha   90.00
_cell.angle_beta   90.00
_cell.angle_gamma   90.00
#
_symmetry.space_group_name_H-M   'P 1'
#
loop_
_entity.id
_entity.type
_entity.pdbx_description
1 polymer ?
#
loop_
_entity_poly.entity_id
_entity_poly.type
_entity_poly.pdbx_seq_one_letter_code
_entity_poly.pdbx_strand_id
1 'polypeptide(L)'
;MWVFLGVVIGLALIVVGLSWFFAGSQHQPLRDDRPTPTPPPKQVSDKWLTSEEAGAELIRNNDGSLNFFVEHRDGALRFVSKSSGKMPAKGSPPLARLGIFYFNVRGHKYYSQVRRQVGSEVGLRREPDNPHDPRAIAVVNPSTGKIYGHVNKGYASRLYKRLDAGEDFVAIVMGAAGKHIAVMPRDIAVELDLV
;
A
#
# COMPACT_ATOMS: atom_id res chain seq x y z
N MET A 1 10.05 -48.01 -65.51
CA MET A 1 8.94 -47.03 -65.49
C MET A 1 7.99 -47.47 -64.36
N TRP A 2 7.83 -46.67 -63.31
CA TRP A 2 6.85 -46.84 -62.19
C TRP A 2 7.04 -47.90 -61.09
N VAL A 3 8.24 -48.11 -60.52
CA VAL A 3 8.34 -48.97 -59.29
C VAL A 3 9.23 -48.41 -58.16
N PHE A 4 10.06 -47.40 -58.41
CA PHE A 4 11.00 -46.92 -57.39
C PHE A 4 10.45 -45.86 -56.40
N LEU A 5 9.17 -45.45 -56.53
CA LEU A 5 8.55 -44.46 -55.64
C LEU A 5 7.80 -45.06 -54.43
N GLY A 6 7.66 -46.40 -54.37
CA GLY A 6 6.87 -47.08 -53.32
C GLY A 6 7.65 -47.58 -52.10
N VAL A 7 8.99 -47.61 -52.15
CA VAL A 7 9.81 -48.28 -51.09
C VAL A 7 10.33 -47.29 -50.03
N VAL A 8 10.38 -45.99 -50.32
CA VAL A 8 10.85 -44.98 -49.34
C VAL A 8 9.76 -44.62 -48.30
N ILE A 9 8.49 -44.87 -48.60
CA ILE A 9 7.38 -44.54 -47.69
C ILE A 9 7.14 -45.63 -46.62
N GLY A 10 7.56 -46.88 -46.89
CA GLY A 10 7.34 -48.02 -45.98
C GLY A 10 8.29 -48.10 -44.76
N LEU A 11 9.44 -47.41 -44.79
CA LEU A 11 10.41 -47.39 -43.67
C LEU A 11 10.27 -46.15 -42.77
N ALA A 12 9.47 -45.16 -43.16
CA ALA A 12 9.26 -43.93 -42.40
C ALA A 12 8.16 -44.02 -41.31
N LEU A 13 7.41 -45.12 -41.23
CA LEU A 13 6.33 -45.29 -40.26
C LEU A 13 6.66 -46.24 -39.08
N ILE A 14 7.83 -46.88 -39.08
CA ILE A 14 8.25 -47.75 -37.97
C ILE A 14 9.13 -47.00 -36.94
N VAL A 15 9.70 -45.83 -37.28
CA VAL A 15 10.52 -45.04 -36.33
C VAL A 15 9.72 -43.98 -35.56
N VAL A 16 8.44 -43.73 -35.91
CA VAL A 16 7.57 -42.80 -35.15
C VAL A 16 6.74 -43.52 -34.07
N GLY A 17 6.73 -44.85 -34.05
CA GLY A 17 5.96 -45.66 -33.10
C GLY A 17 6.64 -45.99 -31.76
N LEU A 18 7.90 -45.57 -31.54
CA LEU A 18 8.71 -45.99 -30.39
C LEU A 18 9.24 -44.86 -29.49
N SER A 19 8.74 -43.63 -29.63
CA SER A 19 9.16 -42.49 -28.78
C SER A 19 8.01 -41.79 -28.05
N TRP A 20 6.85 -42.42 -27.92
CA TRP A 20 5.73 -41.93 -27.10
C TRP A 20 5.53 -42.70 -25.79
N PHE A 21 6.42 -43.63 -25.45
CA PHE A 21 6.30 -44.42 -24.22
C PHE A 21 7.26 -44.00 -23.08
N PHE A 22 8.07 -42.95 -23.29
CA PHE A 22 8.99 -42.42 -22.27
C PHE A 22 8.99 -40.90 -22.24
N ALA A 23 7.88 -40.27 -21.84
CA ALA A 23 7.85 -38.90 -21.33
C ALA A 23 6.46 -38.59 -20.77
N GLY A 24 6.16 -39.09 -19.58
CA GLY A 24 4.83 -38.87 -19.02
C GLY A 24 4.64 -39.35 -17.58
N SER A 25 5.68 -39.37 -16.75
CA SER A 25 5.42 -39.24 -15.31
C SER A 25 4.95 -37.80 -15.08
N GLN A 26 3.66 -37.56 -15.31
CA GLN A 26 2.98 -36.51 -14.58
C GLN A 26 3.15 -36.88 -13.10
N HIS A 27 4.11 -36.23 -12.44
CA HIS A 27 3.99 -35.97 -11.03
C HIS A 27 2.70 -35.19 -10.87
N GLN A 28 1.61 -35.91 -10.67
CA GLN A 28 0.44 -35.37 -10.02
C GLN A 28 0.95 -34.89 -8.67
N PRO A 29 0.99 -33.58 -8.37
CA PRO A 29 1.32 -33.16 -7.03
C PRO A 29 0.32 -33.87 -6.13
N LEU A 30 0.82 -34.62 -5.14
CA LEU A 30 0.00 -35.21 -4.08
C LEU A 30 -1.00 -34.13 -3.67
N ARG A 31 -2.28 -34.33 -3.99
CA ARG A 31 -3.34 -33.49 -3.43
C ARG A 31 -3.23 -33.71 -1.93
N ASP A 32 -2.78 -32.68 -1.25
CA ASP A 32 -2.73 -32.66 0.19
C ASP A 32 -4.19 -32.58 0.67
N ASP A 33 -4.84 -33.73 0.78
CA ASP A 33 -6.20 -33.89 1.29
C ASP A 33 -6.25 -33.67 2.82
N ARG A 34 -5.16 -33.17 3.44
CA ARG A 34 -5.24 -32.64 4.80
C ARG A 34 -6.28 -31.52 4.79
N PRO A 35 -7.32 -31.59 5.64
CA PRO A 35 -8.26 -30.48 5.78
C PRO A 35 -7.41 -29.24 6.05
N THR A 36 -7.55 -28.23 5.20
CA THR A 36 -6.86 -26.95 5.40
C THR A 36 -7.22 -26.52 6.82
N PRO A 37 -6.26 -26.36 7.73
CA PRO A 37 -6.59 -26.00 9.10
C PRO A 37 -7.40 -24.72 9.01
N THR A 38 -8.66 -24.78 9.46
CA THR A 38 -9.52 -23.61 9.52
C THR A 38 -8.71 -22.55 10.24
N PRO A 39 -8.43 -21.39 9.59
CA PRO A 39 -7.66 -20.36 10.26
C PRO A 39 -8.38 -20.07 11.58
N PRO A 40 -7.63 -19.99 12.70
CA PRO A 40 -8.24 -19.71 13.99
C PRO A 40 -9.12 -18.47 13.83
N PRO A 41 -10.29 -18.42 14.50
CA PRO A 41 -11.17 -17.27 14.41
C PRO A 41 -10.33 -16.01 14.64
N LYS A 42 -10.40 -15.06 13.68
CA LYS A 42 -9.63 -13.81 13.77
C LYS A 42 -9.98 -13.17 15.11
N GLN A 43 -9.00 -13.11 16.02
CA GLN A 43 -9.18 -12.47 17.31
C GLN A 43 -9.61 -11.02 17.05
N VAL A 44 -10.83 -10.69 17.47
CA VAL A 44 -11.35 -9.34 17.39
C VAL A 44 -10.54 -8.52 18.37
N SER A 45 -9.79 -7.56 17.85
CA SER A 45 -9.01 -6.65 18.70
C SER A 45 -9.93 -5.56 19.23
N ASP A 46 -9.84 -5.31 20.54
CA ASP A 46 -10.51 -4.15 21.15
C ASP A 46 -9.84 -2.81 20.78
N LYS A 47 -8.61 -2.87 20.22
CA LYS A 47 -7.82 -1.69 19.86
C LYS A 47 -7.90 -1.33 18.38
N TRP A 48 -8.00 -2.34 17.51
CA TRP A 48 -7.87 -2.18 16.07
C TRP A 48 -9.16 -2.53 15.33
N LEU A 49 -9.53 -1.68 14.39
CA LEU A 49 -10.57 -1.97 13.41
C LEU A 49 -10.11 -3.12 12.49
N THR A 50 -10.99 -4.08 12.29
CA THR A 50 -10.91 -4.99 11.14
C THR A 50 -11.11 -4.21 9.84
N SER A 51 -10.80 -4.83 8.70
CA SER A 51 -10.99 -4.17 7.40
C SER A 51 -12.46 -3.85 7.10
N GLU A 52 -13.39 -4.65 7.64
CA GLU A 52 -14.82 -4.46 7.46
C GLU A 52 -15.32 -3.31 8.34
N GLU A 53 -15.01 -3.33 9.64
CA GLU A 53 -15.33 -2.21 10.56
C GLU A 53 -14.72 -0.90 10.04
N ALA A 54 -13.46 -0.90 9.57
CA ALA A 54 -12.87 0.28 8.97
C ALA A 54 -13.63 0.79 7.75
N GLY A 55 -14.20 -0.11 6.94
CA GLY A 55 -15.02 0.25 5.77
C GLY A 55 -16.36 0.88 6.14
N ALA A 56 -16.93 0.49 7.28
CA ALA A 56 -18.18 1.02 7.80
C ALA A 56 -17.99 2.31 8.62
N GLU A 57 -16.87 2.43 9.32
CA GLU A 57 -16.68 3.47 10.34
C GLU A 57 -15.81 4.63 9.88
N LEU A 58 -14.89 4.42 8.92
CA LEU A 58 -13.99 5.48 8.42
C LEU A 58 -14.53 6.08 7.13
N ILE A 59 -15.68 6.74 7.26
CA ILE A 59 -16.46 7.31 6.17
C ILE A 59 -16.87 8.75 6.47
N ARG A 60 -17.43 9.43 5.46
CA ARG A 60 -18.29 10.60 5.68
C ARG A 60 -19.71 10.13 5.97
N ASN A 61 -20.36 10.78 6.92
CA ASN A 61 -21.78 10.66 7.21
C ASN A 61 -22.62 11.32 6.11
N ASN A 62 -23.93 11.12 6.16
CA ASN A 62 -24.88 11.73 5.20
C ASN A 62 -24.87 13.26 5.23
N ASP A 63 -24.49 13.87 6.35
CA ASP A 63 -24.33 15.32 6.51
C ASP A 63 -22.98 15.84 5.98
N GLY A 64 -22.13 14.96 5.44
CA GLY A 64 -20.80 15.27 4.94
C GLY A 64 -19.70 15.20 5.99
N SER A 65 -20.00 15.11 7.28
CA SER A 65 -19.00 15.08 8.36
C SER A 65 -18.24 13.76 8.44
N LEU A 66 -17.00 13.77 8.91
CA LEU A 66 -16.22 12.56 9.15
C LEU A 66 -16.76 11.79 10.38
N ASN A 67 -16.94 10.47 10.25
CA ASN A 67 -17.34 9.59 11.35
C ASN A 67 -16.15 9.10 12.22
N PHE A 68 -15.05 9.84 12.19
CA PHE A 68 -13.85 9.59 12.98
C PHE A 68 -13.21 10.94 13.31
N PHE A 69 -12.29 10.92 14.28
CA PHE A 69 -11.54 12.09 14.71
C PHE A 69 -10.07 11.72 14.90
N VAL A 70 -9.24 12.71 15.22
CA VAL A 70 -7.86 12.47 15.63
C VAL A 70 -7.71 12.69 17.13
N GLU A 71 -7.03 11.77 17.80
CA GLU A 71 -6.75 11.85 19.23
C GLU A 71 -5.27 11.58 19.51
N HIS A 72 -4.74 12.19 20.57
CA HIS A 72 -3.43 11.84 21.12
C HIS A 72 -3.50 10.53 21.92
N ARG A 73 -2.79 9.50 21.47
CA ARG A 73 -2.62 8.21 22.18
C ARG A 73 -1.17 7.74 22.09
N ASP A 74 -0.60 7.34 23.23
CA ASP A 74 0.77 6.81 23.32
C ASP A 74 1.83 7.77 22.71
N GLY A 75 1.66 9.08 22.90
CA GLY A 75 2.54 10.12 22.33
C GLY A 75 2.47 10.25 20.81
N ALA A 76 1.41 9.75 20.18
CA ALA A 76 1.15 9.82 18.74
C ALA A 76 -0.27 10.33 18.47
N LEU A 77 -0.49 10.95 17.33
CA LEU A 77 -1.81 11.23 16.79
C LEU A 77 -2.37 9.98 16.09
N ARG A 78 -3.62 9.65 16.40
CA ARG A 78 -4.31 8.47 15.89
C ARG A 78 -5.67 8.85 15.34
N PHE A 79 -6.01 8.31 14.18
CA PHE A 79 -7.40 8.27 13.73
C PHE A 79 -8.18 7.32 14.63
N VAL A 80 -9.33 7.76 15.10
CA VAL A 80 -10.18 7.03 16.05
C VAL A 80 -11.62 7.09 15.54
N SER A 81 -12.24 5.93 15.37
CA SER A 81 -13.67 5.86 15.02
C SER A 81 -14.54 6.49 16.11
N LYS A 82 -15.52 7.32 15.72
CA LYS A 82 -16.53 7.84 16.65
C LYS A 82 -17.47 6.74 17.14
N SER A 83 -17.68 5.70 16.34
CA SER A 83 -18.63 4.62 16.63
C SER A 83 -18.07 3.59 17.62
N SER A 84 -16.82 3.15 17.43
CA SER A 84 -16.22 2.07 18.23
C SER A 84 -15.07 2.51 19.13
N GLY A 85 -14.51 3.71 18.94
CA GLY A 85 -13.28 4.14 19.62
C GLY A 85 -12.01 3.39 19.19
N LYS A 86 -12.13 2.48 18.21
CA LYS A 86 -11.02 1.70 17.65
C LYS A 86 -10.25 2.48 16.60
N MET A 87 -9.04 2.03 16.32
CA MET A 87 -8.13 2.67 15.36
C MET A 87 -7.94 1.83 14.10
N PRO A 88 -7.79 2.45 12.91
CA PRO A 88 -7.38 1.72 11.72
C PRO A 88 -5.93 1.24 11.81
N ALA A 89 -5.66 0.13 11.15
CA ALA A 89 -4.30 -0.21 10.77
C ALA A 89 -3.69 0.85 9.84
N LYS A 90 -2.35 0.92 9.80
CA LYS A 90 -1.63 1.79 8.88
C LYS A 90 -1.98 1.42 7.43
N GLY A 91 -2.17 2.43 6.58
CA GLY A 91 -2.56 2.22 5.20
C GLY A 91 -3.97 1.64 4.99
N SER A 92 -4.86 1.83 5.96
CA SER A 92 -6.28 1.49 5.85
C SER A 92 -6.88 2.01 4.53
N PRO A 93 -7.39 1.12 3.64
CA PRO A 93 -7.98 1.53 2.37
C PRO A 93 -9.13 2.55 2.49
N PRO A 94 -10.04 2.45 3.49
CA PRO A 94 -11.05 3.48 3.77
C PRO A 94 -10.50 4.90 3.89
N LEU A 95 -9.43 5.11 4.68
CA LEU A 95 -8.78 6.43 4.77
C LEU A 95 -8.29 6.92 3.40
N ALA A 96 -7.71 6.01 2.62
CA ALA A 96 -7.21 6.35 1.30
C ALA A 96 -8.31 6.65 0.27
N ARG A 97 -9.56 6.21 0.49
CA ARG A 97 -10.73 6.62 -0.32
C ARG A 97 -11.15 8.05 -0.04
N LEU A 98 -10.92 8.52 1.19
CA LEU A 98 -11.08 9.92 1.59
C LEU A 98 -9.88 10.79 1.19
N GLY A 99 -8.88 10.23 0.48
CA GLY A 99 -7.66 10.95 0.14
C GLY A 99 -6.64 11.08 1.27
N ILE A 100 -6.85 10.39 2.40
CA ILE A 100 -5.92 10.36 3.52
C ILE A 100 -4.92 9.20 3.34
N PHE A 101 -3.65 9.54 3.16
CA PHE A 101 -2.55 8.59 3.00
C PHE A 101 -1.73 8.51 4.28
N TYR A 102 -1.89 7.42 5.03
CA TYR A 102 -1.29 7.22 6.35
C TYR A 102 -0.16 6.19 6.34
N PHE A 103 1.10 6.63 6.50
CA PHE A 103 2.27 5.78 6.23
C PHE A 103 3.59 6.20 6.89
N ASN A 104 4.50 5.22 7.02
CA ASN A 104 5.87 5.49 7.48
C ASN A 104 6.73 6.09 6.35
N VAL A 105 7.42 7.17 6.65
CA VAL A 105 8.42 7.80 5.76
C VAL A 105 9.57 6.82 5.51
N ARG A 106 9.96 6.68 4.24
CA ARG A 106 11.01 5.76 3.79
C ARG A 106 12.34 6.51 3.63
N GLY A 107 13.44 5.76 3.69
CA GLY A 107 14.78 6.32 3.51
C GLY A 107 15.25 7.27 4.60
N HIS A 108 14.49 7.48 5.69
CA HIS A 108 14.81 8.45 6.74
C HIS A 108 16.18 8.21 7.41
N LYS A 109 16.73 6.99 7.34
CA LYS A 109 18.03 6.63 7.90
C LYS A 109 19.22 7.25 7.14
N TYR A 110 19.01 7.71 5.92
CA TYR A 110 20.04 8.32 5.06
C TYR A 110 20.11 9.84 5.22
N TYR A 111 19.24 10.44 6.03
CA TYR A 111 19.15 11.88 6.27
C TYR A 111 19.42 12.24 7.72
N SER A 112 19.54 13.54 8.03
CA SER A 112 19.78 13.97 9.40
C SER A 112 18.66 13.49 10.32
N GLN A 113 19.03 12.91 11.47
CA GLN A 113 18.10 12.26 12.40
C GLN A 113 17.34 13.27 13.28
N VAL A 114 17.07 14.48 12.80
CA VAL A 114 16.28 15.46 13.54
C VAL A 114 14.86 14.93 13.67
N ARG A 115 14.48 14.54 14.89
CA ARG A 115 13.15 14.04 15.21
C ARG A 115 12.13 15.15 14.94
N ARG A 116 11.08 14.82 14.19
CA ARG A 116 9.96 15.73 13.97
C ARG A 116 8.96 15.61 15.11
N GLN A 117 8.42 16.75 15.51
CA GLN A 117 7.42 16.84 16.57
C GLN A 117 6.10 16.26 16.08
N VAL A 118 5.39 15.52 16.93
CA VAL A 118 4.04 15.05 16.59
C VAL A 118 3.11 16.25 16.46
N GLY A 119 2.25 16.24 15.45
CA GLY A 119 1.38 17.35 15.08
C GLY A 119 2.04 18.40 14.20
N SER A 120 3.37 18.42 14.06
CA SER A 120 4.02 19.39 13.16
C SER A 120 3.79 19.04 11.70
N GLU A 121 3.60 20.07 10.87
CA GLU A 121 3.56 19.94 9.41
C GLU A 121 4.97 19.67 8.83
N VAL A 122 5.01 18.86 7.78
CA VAL A 122 6.17 18.64 6.91
C VAL A 122 5.82 18.98 5.47
N GLY A 123 6.80 19.41 4.69
CA GLY A 123 6.59 19.70 3.27
C GLY A 123 6.65 18.44 2.42
N LEU A 124 5.99 18.49 1.26
CA LEU A 124 6.13 17.52 0.19
C LEU A 124 6.77 18.20 -1.02
N ARG A 125 7.81 17.58 -1.59
CA ARG A 125 8.49 18.10 -2.78
C ARG A 125 8.56 17.03 -3.86
N ARG A 126 8.08 17.35 -5.05
CA ARG A 126 8.20 16.49 -6.24
C ARG A 126 9.63 16.41 -6.73
N GLU A 127 10.04 15.23 -7.18
CA GLU A 127 11.34 14.97 -7.78
C GLU A 127 11.16 14.24 -9.13
N PRO A 128 10.68 14.94 -10.18
CA PRO A 128 10.41 14.31 -11.49
C PRO A 128 11.67 13.75 -12.16
N ASP A 129 12.83 14.37 -11.90
CA ASP A 129 14.13 13.96 -12.45
C ASP A 129 14.87 12.96 -11.55
N ASN A 130 14.20 12.38 -10.55
CA ASN A 130 14.81 11.37 -9.68
C ASN A 130 15.21 10.13 -10.51
N PRO A 131 16.50 9.71 -10.50
CA PRO A 131 16.99 8.66 -11.38
C PRO A 131 16.42 7.27 -11.08
N HIS A 132 15.79 7.08 -9.92
CA HIS A 132 15.22 5.80 -9.50
C HIS A 132 13.71 5.73 -9.70
N ASP A 133 13.00 6.86 -9.57
CA ASP A 133 11.54 6.92 -9.71
C ASP A 133 11.07 8.34 -10.05
N PRO A 134 10.59 8.63 -11.28
CA PRO A 134 10.10 9.97 -11.65
C PRO A 134 8.83 10.39 -10.89
N ARG A 135 8.19 9.46 -10.17
CA ARG A 135 7.04 9.73 -9.30
C ARG A 135 7.48 10.06 -7.87
N ALA A 136 8.78 10.13 -7.59
CA ALA A 136 9.31 10.36 -6.26
C ALA A 136 8.78 11.66 -5.63
N ILE A 137 8.48 11.57 -4.33
CA ILE A 137 8.08 12.70 -3.50
C ILE A 137 8.94 12.66 -2.25
N ALA A 138 9.78 13.68 -2.09
CA ALA A 138 10.56 13.89 -0.89
C ALA A 138 9.65 14.50 0.21
N VAL A 139 9.84 14.01 1.43
CA VAL A 139 9.31 14.65 2.64
C VAL A 139 10.40 15.59 3.14
N VAL A 140 10.08 16.87 3.24
CA VAL A 140 11.04 17.93 3.53
C VAL A 140 10.65 18.72 4.78
N ASN A 141 11.62 19.33 5.43
CA ASN A 141 11.32 20.39 6.39
C ASN A 141 10.82 21.63 5.62
N PRO A 142 9.65 22.21 5.98
CA PRO A 142 9.05 23.28 5.20
C PRO A 142 9.90 24.56 5.21
N SER A 143 10.55 24.89 6.33
CA SER A 143 11.35 26.12 6.46
C SER A 143 12.73 26.05 5.80
N THR A 144 13.36 24.87 5.79
CA THR A 144 14.76 24.70 5.33
C THR A 144 14.89 23.94 4.01
N GLY A 145 13.82 23.30 3.53
CA GLY A 145 13.84 22.44 2.35
C GLY A 145 14.68 21.16 2.49
N LYS A 146 15.24 20.88 3.67
CA LYS A 146 16.06 19.68 3.93
C LYS A 146 15.21 18.42 3.87
N ILE A 147 15.67 17.43 3.12
CA ILE A 147 15.01 16.13 2.99
C ILE A 147 15.11 15.36 4.31
N TYR A 148 13.99 14.82 4.73
CA TYR A 148 13.83 13.96 5.90
C TYR A 148 13.59 12.50 5.51
N GLY A 149 13.13 12.26 4.29
CA GLY A 149 12.92 10.95 3.70
C GLY A 149 11.98 11.06 2.51
N HIS A 150 11.31 9.96 2.17
CA HIS A 150 10.43 9.90 1.00
C HIS A 150 9.10 9.24 1.31
N VAL A 151 8.10 9.63 0.53
CA VAL A 151 6.84 8.89 0.41
C VAL A 151 7.13 7.51 -0.15
N ASN A 152 6.42 6.47 0.32
CA ASN A 152 6.62 5.13 -0.26
C ASN A 152 6.15 5.10 -1.73
N LYS A 153 6.68 4.17 -2.53
CA LYS A 153 6.37 4.09 -3.97
C LYS A 153 4.87 3.93 -4.28
N GLY A 154 4.15 3.18 -3.44
CA GLY A 154 2.72 2.92 -3.62
C GLY A 154 1.83 4.14 -3.35
N TYR A 155 2.20 5.04 -2.44
CA TYR A 155 1.47 6.30 -2.25
C TYR A 155 1.98 7.38 -3.19
N ALA A 156 3.28 7.37 -3.52
CA ALA A 156 3.84 8.27 -4.51
C ALA A 156 3.12 8.13 -5.87
N SER A 157 2.82 6.91 -6.31
CA SER A 157 2.06 6.66 -7.54
C SER A 157 0.62 7.21 -7.51
N ARG A 158 0.05 7.42 -6.33
CA ARG A 158 -1.31 7.95 -6.14
C ARG A 158 -1.32 9.47 -5.92
N LEU A 159 -0.22 10.03 -5.43
CA LEU A 159 -0.09 11.44 -5.07
C LEU A 159 0.54 12.30 -6.17
N TYR A 160 1.48 11.77 -6.96
CA TYR A 160 2.34 12.62 -7.81
C TYR A 160 1.55 13.51 -8.78
N LYS A 161 0.58 12.95 -9.53
CA LYS A 161 -0.25 13.73 -10.46
C LYS A 161 -1.10 14.79 -9.75
N ARG A 162 -1.55 14.48 -8.54
CA ARG A 162 -2.41 15.36 -7.75
C ARG A 162 -1.61 16.56 -7.24
N LEU A 163 -0.39 16.31 -6.77
CA LEU A 163 0.56 17.36 -6.42
C LEU A 163 0.98 18.19 -7.65
N ASP A 164 1.26 17.53 -8.78
CA ASP A 164 1.61 18.22 -10.04
C ASP A 164 0.43 19.06 -10.57
N ALA A 165 -0.81 18.69 -10.25
CA ALA A 165 -2.02 19.46 -10.57
C ALA A 165 -2.30 20.61 -9.57
N GLY A 166 -1.49 20.76 -8.52
CA GLY A 166 -1.65 21.82 -7.53
C GLY A 166 -2.74 21.56 -6.49
N GLU A 167 -3.16 20.30 -6.29
CA GLU A 167 -4.07 19.98 -5.19
C GLU A 167 -3.45 20.32 -3.83
N ASP A 168 -4.23 20.97 -2.96
CA ASP A 168 -3.77 21.44 -1.65
C ASP A 168 -3.76 20.30 -0.62
N PHE A 169 -2.60 19.69 -0.47
CA PHE A 169 -2.31 18.67 0.51
C PHE A 169 -1.48 19.21 1.66
N VAL A 170 -1.81 18.78 2.88
CA VAL A 170 -0.96 18.91 4.05
C VAL A 170 -0.39 17.56 4.46
N ALA A 171 0.80 17.57 5.04
CA ALA A 171 1.44 16.38 5.57
C ALA A 171 1.78 16.58 7.06
N ILE A 172 1.14 15.82 7.93
CA ILE A 172 1.24 15.96 9.39
C ILE A 172 2.01 14.78 9.98
N VAL A 173 2.89 15.07 10.94
CA VAL A 173 3.62 14.04 11.69
C VAL A 173 2.71 13.43 12.74
N MET A 174 2.37 12.17 12.54
CA MET A 174 1.41 11.45 13.38
C MET A 174 2.07 10.60 14.46
N GLY A 175 3.23 10.00 14.19
CA GLY A 175 3.84 9.02 15.11
C GLY A 175 4.87 9.62 16.03
N ALA A 176 4.90 9.16 17.28
CA ALA A 176 5.87 9.56 18.31
C ALA A 176 7.33 9.61 17.81
N ALA A 177 7.76 8.62 17.02
CA ALA A 177 9.12 8.56 16.48
C ALA A 177 9.43 9.59 15.36
N GLY A 178 8.46 10.43 14.99
CA GLY A 178 8.57 11.43 13.91
C GLY A 178 8.54 10.85 12.49
N LYS A 179 8.41 9.53 12.35
CA LYS A 179 8.55 8.76 11.09
C LYS A 179 7.25 8.35 10.44
N HIS A 180 6.13 8.63 11.09
CA HIS A 180 4.80 8.25 10.62
C HIS A 180 4.06 9.53 10.31
N ILE A 181 3.59 9.68 9.08
CA ILE A 181 2.88 10.87 8.63
C ILE A 181 1.52 10.50 8.03
N ALA A 182 0.61 11.47 8.02
CA ALA A 182 -0.60 11.43 7.23
C ALA A 182 -0.54 12.57 6.21
N VAL A 183 -0.73 12.25 4.93
CA VAL A 183 -0.90 13.23 3.86
C VAL A 183 -2.39 13.27 3.51
N MET A 184 -3.01 14.44 3.56
CA MET A 184 -4.45 14.59 3.31
C MET A 184 -4.78 15.95 2.69
N PRO A 185 -5.91 16.08 1.97
CA PRO A 185 -6.46 17.36 1.57
C PRO A 185 -6.58 18.33 2.76
N ARG A 186 -6.32 19.63 2.53
CA ARG A 186 -6.35 20.64 3.60
C ARG A 186 -7.71 20.76 4.29
N ASP A 187 -8.81 20.67 3.55
CA ASP A 187 -10.17 20.70 4.10
C ASP A 187 -10.41 19.58 5.13
N ILE A 188 -9.92 18.37 4.85
CA ILE A 188 -9.96 17.24 5.79
C ILE A 188 -9.09 17.50 7.01
N ALA A 189 -7.91 18.12 6.85
CA ALA A 189 -7.05 18.44 7.97
C ALA A 189 -7.65 19.49 8.91
N VAL A 190 -8.34 20.50 8.35
CA VAL A 190 -9.10 21.49 9.14
C VAL A 190 -10.24 20.80 9.90
N GLU A 191 -11.01 19.94 9.24
CA GLU A 191 -12.11 19.20 9.88
C GLU A 191 -11.62 18.26 11.02
N LEU A 192 -10.37 17.80 10.95
CA LEU A 192 -9.73 16.97 11.96
C LEU A 192 -8.93 17.77 13.01
N ASP A 193 -9.05 19.10 13.01
CA ASP A 193 -8.35 20.02 13.92
C ASP A 193 -6.81 19.84 13.89
N LEU A 194 -6.23 19.65 12.71
CA LEU A 194 -4.79 19.45 12.52
C LEU A 194 -4.03 20.67 11.99
N VAL A 195 -4.74 21.65 11.40
CA VAL A 195 -4.17 22.87 10.79
C VAL A 195 -5.08 24.07 10.98
#